data_AF-A0A1G9FHC2-F1
#
_entry.id   AF-A0A1G9FHC2-F1
#
_cell.length_a   1.000
_cell.length_b   1.000
_cell.length_c   1.000
_cell.angle_alpha   90.00
_cell.angle_beta   90.00
_cell.angle_gamma   90.00
#
_symmetry.space_group_name_H-M   'P 1'
#
loop_
_entity.id
_entity.type
_entity.pdbx_description
1 polymer ?
#
loop_
_entity_poly.entity_id
_entity_poly.type
_entity_poly.pdbx_seq_one_letter_code
_entity_poly.pdbx_strand_id
1 'polypeptide(L)'
;MKNFLLRAALIPVLFGLLGLHARRNSPDVDTPRTDTDTDTTHRRSSGLPGRSHSADAAETRTRIADARVQGPPRREDIPAGDRSHGPREKRERRAEEDPRPNEGPVWFNPPKKMDKVSPEQLRQAEEYVNAANDAYYNNELSPTGRVATTKDPDLEYRKEQAAEAERNNPEDGQGPYGDKVAAHLPDTTWTGNPDPAGGWGRHDSSINGTFGSQSGLYPEGWKPKPGPVGVQPFNLHPDWYSRLDPTL
;
A
#
# COMPACT_ATOMS: atom_id res chain seq x y z
N MET A 1 -34.14 -52.24 17.08
CA MET A 1 -32.74 -52.69 16.95
C MET A 1 -31.92 -51.43 16.70
N LYS A 2 -31.31 -50.82 17.75
CA LYS A 2 -29.90 -51.02 18.19
C LYS A 2 -28.93 -50.61 17.04
N ASN A 3 -28.08 -49.59 17.10
CA ASN A 3 -27.42 -48.91 18.22
C ASN A 3 -26.96 -47.47 17.85
N PHE A 4 -27.08 -46.58 18.85
CA PHE A 4 -26.25 -45.39 19.07
C PHE A 4 -24.77 -45.79 19.27
N LEU A 5 -23.82 -44.92 18.91
CA LEU A 5 -22.56 -44.73 19.65
C LEU A 5 -21.92 -43.37 19.31
N LEU A 6 -22.14 -42.42 20.22
CA LEU A 6 -21.26 -41.26 20.42
C LEU A 6 -19.86 -41.73 20.83
N ARG A 7 -18.83 -41.02 20.38
CA ARG A 7 -17.60 -40.87 21.17
C ARG A 7 -17.18 -39.40 21.20
N ALA A 8 -17.14 -38.90 22.42
CA ALA A 8 -16.73 -37.57 22.82
C ALA A 8 -15.33 -37.61 23.45
N ALA A 9 -14.70 -36.42 23.47
CA ALA A 9 -13.73 -35.91 24.43
C ALA A 9 -12.29 -36.47 24.44
N LEU A 10 -11.28 -35.59 24.41
CA LEU A 10 -10.67 -35.08 25.66
C LEU A 10 -9.70 -33.91 25.39
N ILE A 11 -9.85 -32.85 26.19
CA ILE A 11 -8.91 -31.74 26.42
C ILE A 11 -8.10 -32.10 27.67
N PRO A 12 -6.81 -31.75 27.77
CA PRO A 12 -6.17 -31.54 29.07
C PRO A 12 -5.88 -30.06 29.33
N VAL A 13 -6.66 -29.48 30.24
CA VAL A 13 -6.24 -28.36 31.11
C VAL A 13 -5.73 -29.00 32.39
N LEU A 14 -4.52 -28.66 32.83
CA LEU A 14 -4.10 -28.95 34.21
C LEU A 14 -3.39 -27.74 34.82
N PHE A 15 -4.01 -27.24 35.89
CA PHE A 15 -3.49 -26.31 36.87
C PHE A 15 -2.44 -26.98 37.77
N GLY A 16 -1.50 -26.19 38.29
CA GLY A 16 -0.59 -26.58 39.37
C GLY A 16 0.08 -25.37 40.01
N LEU A 17 -0.61 -24.78 40.98
CA LEU A 17 -0.12 -23.75 41.91
C LEU A 17 0.32 -24.43 43.23
N LEU A 18 1.22 -23.75 43.96
CA LEU A 18 1.70 -23.93 45.36
C LEU A 18 2.97 -24.76 45.65
N GLY A 19 3.90 -24.11 46.37
CA GLY A 19 5.02 -24.73 47.12
C GLY A 19 6.30 -23.86 47.10
N LEU A 20 6.33 -22.68 47.74
CA LEU A 20 6.83 -22.44 49.11
C LEU A 20 8.35 -22.66 49.33
N HIS A 21 9.07 -21.54 49.52
CA HIS A 21 10.26 -21.30 50.36
C HIS A 21 11.37 -22.36 50.50
N ALA A 22 12.57 -22.02 49.98
CA ALA A 22 13.84 -22.32 50.66
C ALA A 22 14.90 -21.25 50.34
N ARG A 23 15.26 -20.44 51.35
CA ARG A 23 16.50 -19.66 51.44
C ARG A 23 17.65 -20.58 51.83
N ARG A 24 18.83 -20.41 51.23
CA ARG A 24 20.19 -20.52 51.83
C ARG A 24 21.22 -20.25 50.71
N ASN A 25 21.87 -19.10 50.74
CA ASN A 25 23.21 -18.84 51.31
C ASN A 25 24.30 -18.97 50.23
N SER A 26 24.87 -17.83 49.87
CA SER A 26 26.14 -17.66 49.15
C SER A 26 27.30 -18.36 49.87
N PRO A 27 28.42 -18.54 49.17
CA PRO A 27 29.55 -17.70 49.56
C PRO A 27 30.28 -17.01 48.39
N ASP A 28 30.81 -15.85 48.75
CA ASP A 28 31.86 -15.06 48.09
C ASP A 28 32.97 -15.90 47.46
N VAL A 29 33.39 -15.49 46.26
CA VAL A 29 34.80 -15.54 45.85
C VAL A 29 35.13 -14.20 45.17
N ASP A 30 35.92 -13.42 45.90
CA ASP A 30 36.63 -12.22 45.45
C ASP A 30 37.79 -12.57 44.50
N THR A 31 38.06 -11.65 43.56
CA THR A 31 39.35 -11.18 42.99
C THR A 31 39.28 -10.93 41.46
N PRO A 32 40.11 -10.04 40.88
CA PRO A 32 40.21 -8.61 41.17
C PRO A 32 39.99 -7.75 39.91
N ARG A 33 39.56 -6.49 40.13
CA ARG A 33 39.58 -5.41 39.15
C ARG A 33 41.02 -5.11 38.70
N THR A 34 41.22 -5.00 37.39
CA THR A 34 42.18 -4.07 36.80
C THR A 34 41.40 -3.10 35.93
N ASP A 35 41.31 -1.87 36.41
CA ASP A 35 40.81 -0.72 35.67
C ASP A 35 41.87 -0.30 34.64
N THR A 36 41.47 -0.21 33.37
CA THR A 36 42.07 0.71 32.42
C THR A 36 40.95 1.38 31.64
N ASP A 37 40.48 2.49 32.21
CA ASP A 37 39.67 3.47 31.50
C ASP A 37 40.54 4.19 30.46
N THR A 38 40.12 4.13 29.20
CA THR A 38 40.11 5.31 28.34
C THR A 38 38.80 5.32 27.57
N ASP A 39 37.96 6.23 28.05
CA ASP A 39 36.69 6.73 27.54
C ASP A 39 36.81 7.31 26.13
N THR A 40 35.87 6.96 25.25
CA THR A 40 35.17 7.93 24.40
C THR A 40 33.78 7.40 24.09
N THR A 41 32.81 7.82 24.91
CA THR A 41 31.37 8.02 24.63
C THR A 41 31.01 8.09 23.13
N HIS A 42 30.02 7.34 22.62
CA HIS A 42 28.61 7.67 22.81
C HIS A 42 27.69 6.44 22.83
N ARG A 43 27.10 6.22 24.01
CA ARG A 43 25.83 5.51 24.18
C ARG A 43 24.70 6.54 24.00
N ARG A 44 23.74 6.30 23.09
CA ARG A 44 22.34 6.67 23.33
C ARG A 44 21.42 5.56 22.87
N SER A 45 21.17 4.65 23.81
CA SER A 45 19.85 4.05 23.92
C SER A 45 18.86 5.15 24.28
N SER A 46 17.90 5.40 23.40
CA SER A 46 16.56 5.84 23.80
C SER A 46 15.58 5.30 22.78
N GLY A 47 15.18 4.05 22.99
CA GLY A 47 13.84 3.67 22.58
C GLY A 47 12.85 4.44 23.46
N LEU A 48 11.79 4.96 22.85
CA LEU A 48 10.53 4.98 23.58
C LEU A 48 10.05 3.53 23.65
N PRO A 49 9.86 2.97 24.85
CA PRO A 49 9.34 1.62 25.00
C PRO A 49 7.84 1.63 24.69
N GLY A 50 7.40 0.78 23.75
CA GLY A 50 6.00 0.37 23.64
C GLY A 50 5.15 0.90 22.47
N ARG A 51 5.73 1.40 21.38
CA ARG A 51 4.95 1.74 20.16
C ARG A 51 5.41 0.91 18.96
N SER A 52 4.54 0.03 18.48
CA SER A 52 4.67 -0.67 17.20
C SER A 52 4.18 0.22 16.06
N HIS A 53 4.62 -0.02 14.81
CA HIS A 53 4.16 0.70 13.60
C HIS A 53 2.62 0.74 13.44
N SER A 54 1.89 -0.18 14.06
CA SER A 54 0.43 -0.16 14.15
C SER A 54 -0.14 0.97 15.03
N ALA A 55 0.61 1.46 16.02
CA ALA A 55 0.20 2.56 16.88
C ALA A 55 0.24 3.92 16.16
N ASP A 56 1.21 4.12 15.26
CA ASP A 56 1.32 5.35 14.47
C ASP A 56 0.25 5.43 13.36
N ALA A 57 -0.12 4.28 12.80
CA ALA A 57 -1.28 4.16 11.91
C ALA A 57 -2.62 4.44 12.64
N ALA A 58 -2.75 4.01 13.90
CA ALA A 58 -3.94 4.27 14.72
C ALA A 58 -4.04 5.75 15.15
N GLU A 59 -2.93 6.39 15.49
CA GLU A 59 -2.90 7.81 15.84
C GLU A 59 -3.34 8.69 14.64
N THR A 60 -2.93 8.31 13.44
CA THR A 60 -3.35 8.94 12.18
C THR A 60 -4.85 8.75 11.91
N ARG A 61 -5.40 7.56 12.14
CA ARG A 61 -6.86 7.30 12.04
C ARG A 61 -7.67 8.18 12.99
N THR A 62 -7.15 8.47 14.18
CA THR A 62 -7.82 9.30 15.19
C THR A 62 -7.84 10.77 14.77
N ARG A 63 -6.74 11.31 14.24
CA ARG A 63 -6.69 12.69 13.70
C ARG A 63 -7.64 12.90 12.52
N ILE A 64 -7.82 11.89 11.66
CA ILE A 64 -8.74 11.95 10.52
C ILE A 64 -10.21 11.90 10.97
N ALA A 65 -10.54 11.15 12.03
CA ALA A 65 -11.87 11.14 12.61
C ALA A 65 -12.28 12.50 13.19
N ASP A 66 -11.36 13.20 13.85
CA ASP A 66 -11.59 14.55 14.40
C ASP A 66 -11.75 15.61 13.30
N ALA A 67 -11.00 15.52 12.20
CA ALA A 67 -11.14 16.41 11.04
C ALA A 67 -12.50 16.25 10.32
N ARG A 68 -13.09 15.04 10.36
CA ARG A 68 -14.42 14.75 9.79
C ARG A 68 -15.56 15.43 10.55
N VAL A 69 -15.38 15.73 11.83
CA VAL A 69 -16.39 16.41 12.69
C VAL A 69 -16.48 17.91 12.37
N GLN A 70 -15.41 18.53 11.87
CA GLN A 70 -15.38 19.98 11.68
C GLN A 70 -16.00 20.47 10.37
N GLY A 71 -16.05 19.63 9.33
CA GLY A 71 -16.67 19.98 8.04
C GLY A 71 -15.98 21.16 7.31
N PRO A 72 -15.91 21.17 5.97
CA PRO A 72 -15.34 22.30 5.26
C PRO A 72 -16.31 23.51 5.31
N PRO A 73 -15.80 24.76 5.38
CA PRO A 73 -16.65 25.94 5.23
C PRO A 73 -17.30 25.97 3.85
N ARG A 74 -18.62 26.19 3.83
CA ARG A 74 -19.45 26.28 2.62
C ARG A 74 -19.04 27.52 1.82
N ARG A 75 -18.45 27.34 0.64
CA ARG A 75 -18.16 28.44 -0.28
C ARG A 75 -19.42 28.78 -1.07
N GLU A 76 -20.15 29.77 -0.58
CA GLU A 76 -21.02 30.61 -1.40
C GLU A 76 -20.14 31.61 -2.18
N ASP A 77 -20.52 31.86 -3.43
CA ASP A 77 -20.13 32.99 -4.31
C ASP A 77 -18.71 33.04 -4.92
N ILE A 78 -18.54 32.47 -6.13
CA ILE A 78 -17.61 33.00 -7.16
C ILE A 78 -18.27 32.90 -8.56
N PRO A 79 -18.31 33.97 -9.39
CA PRO A 79 -19.04 33.99 -10.66
C PRO A 79 -18.32 33.25 -11.80
N ALA A 80 -19.12 32.62 -12.66
CA ALA A 80 -18.70 31.88 -13.85
C ALA A 80 -18.10 32.82 -14.93
N GLY A 81 -16.82 32.63 -15.24
CA GLY A 81 -16.12 33.28 -16.35
C GLY A 81 -15.97 32.33 -17.53
N ASP A 82 -16.74 32.61 -18.58
CA ASP A 82 -16.74 32.01 -19.92
C ASP A 82 -15.34 31.93 -20.55
N ARG A 83 -14.92 30.71 -20.92
CA ARG A 83 -14.00 30.47 -22.04
C ARG A 83 -14.44 29.24 -22.82
N SER A 84 -15.31 29.47 -23.80
CA SER A 84 -15.59 28.54 -24.89
C SER A 84 -14.31 28.02 -25.56
N HIS A 85 -14.17 26.70 -25.65
CA HIS A 85 -13.35 26.00 -26.66
C HIS A 85 -14.26 24.92 -27.27
N GLY A 86 -14.32 24.90 -28.60
CA GLY A 86 -15.32 24.20 -29.43
C GLY A 86 -15.41 22.68 -29.25
N PRO A 87 -16.39 22.04 -29.91
CA PRO A 87 -16.75 20.66 -29.63
C PRO A 87 -15.62 19.71 -30.02
N ARG A 88 -15.08 18.97 -29.03
CA ARG A 88 -14.21 17.81 -29.27
C ARG A 88 -15.06 16.65 -29.80
N GLU A 89 -15.38 16.71 -31.07
CA GLU A 89 -16.05 15.67 -31.85
C GLU A 89 -15.10 14.47 -32.07
N LYS A 90 -14.76 13.76 -30.99
CA LYS A 90 -14.11 12.43 -31.06
C LYS A 90 -14.23 11.57 -29.80
N ARG A 91 -15.13 11.92 -28.87
CA ARG A 91 -15.29 11.22 -27.59
C ARG A 91 -16.64 10.52 -27.41
N GLU A 92 -17.36 10.31 -28.51
CA GLU A 92 -18.61 9.54 -28.53
C GLU A 92 -18.50 8.36 -29.50
N ARG A 93 -17.44 7.57 -29.36
CA ARG A 93 -17.57 6.15 -29.70
C ARG A 93 -17.98 5.41 -28.44
N ARG A 94 -19.29 5.48 -28.21
CA ARG A 94 -20.12 4.34 -27.81
C ARG A 94 -19.52 3.54 -26.64
N ALA A 95 -19.72 4.07 -25.44
CA ALA A 95 -20.06 3.20 -24.32
C ALA A 95 -21.44 2.59 -24.65
N GLU A 96 -21.48 1.66 -25.61
CA GLU A 96 -22.44 0.59 -25.51
C GLU A 96 -22.03 -0.14 -24.23
N GLU A 97 -22.95 -0.18 -23.25
CA GLU A 97 -22.79 -1.01 -22.07
C GLU A 97 -22.47 -2.42 -22.54
N ASP A 98 -21.18 -2.75 -22.49
CA ASP A 98 -20.72 -4.11 -22.65
C ASP A 98 -21.43 -4.92 -21.56
N PRO A 99 -22.27 -5.91 -21.93
CA PRO A 99 -23.08 -6.65 -20.97
C PRO A 99 -22.24 -7.55 -20.06
N ARG A 100 -20.91 -7.56 -20.23
CA ARG A 100 -19.99 -8.17 -19.27
C ARG A 100 -20.10 -7.41 -17.94
N PRO A 101 -20.13 -8.14 -16.82
CA PRO A 101 -20.09 -7.48 -15.52
C PRO A 101 -18.81 -6.62 -15.47
N ASN A 102 -18.92 -5.41 -14.93
CA ASN A 102 -17.84 -4.43 -14.85
C ASN A 102 -16.79 -4.87 -13.82
N GLU A 103 -16.24 -6.07 -14.01
CA GLU A 103 -15.36 -6.77 -13.09
C GLU A 103 -14.52 -7.82 -13.81
N GLY A 104 -13.38 -8.14 -13.21
CA GLY A 104 -12.47 -9.16 -13.72
C GLY A 104 -11.00 -8.81 -13.45
N PRO A 105 -10.08 -9.66 -13.92
CA PRO A 105 -8.66 -9.46 -13.66
C PRO A 105 -8.12 -8.25 -14.40
N VAL A 106 -7.25 -7.52 -13.72
CA VAL A 106 -6.46 -6.42 -14.26
C VAL A 106 -5.09 -6.95 -14.66
N TRP A 107 -4.70 -6.66 -15.89
CA TRP A 107 -3.42 -6.98 -16.50
C TRP A 107 -2.65 -5.72 -16.85
N PHE A 108 -1.38 -5.67 -16.46
CA PHE A 108 -0.44 -4.61 -16.82
C PHE A 108 0.65 -5.16 -17.75
N ASN A 109 0.80 -4.52 -18.90
CA ASN A 109 1.87 -4.81 -19.85
C ASN A 109 3.14 -4.02 -19.52
N PRO A 110 4.34 -4.47 -19.94
CA PRO A 110 5.53 -3.65 -19.86
C PRO A 110 5.39 -2.37 -20.69
N PRO A 111 6.21 -1.32 -20.42
CA PRO A 111 6.17 -0.08 -21.17
C PRO A 111 6.34 -0.36 -22.68
N LYS A 112 5.44 0.17 -23.52
CA LYS A 112 5.43 -0.15 -24.96
C LYS A 112 6.73 0.17 -25.70
N LYS A 113 7.45 1.21 -25.24
CA LYS A 113 8.72 1.66 -25.83
C LYS A 113 9.95 0.95 -25.27
N MET A 114 9.74 -0.05 -24.40
CA MET A 114 10.79 -0.78 -23.72
C MET A 114 10.85 -2.20 -24.30
N ASP A 115 11.92 -2.44 -25.07
CA ASP A 115 12.17 -3.76 -25.67
C ASP A 115 12.77 -4.74 -24.65
N LYS A 116 13.50 -4.22 -23.65
CA LYS A 116 14.13 -4.98 -22.58
C LYS A 116 13.81 -4.36 -21.22
N VAL A 117 13.50 -5.20 -20.25
CA VAL A 117 13.19 -4.86 -18.86
C VAL A 117 14.38 -5.31 -18.01
N SER A 118 14.92 -4.44 -17.15
CA SER A 118 15.94 -4.84 -16.19
C SER A 118 15.32 -5.60 -15.00
N PRO A 119 16.11 -6.39 -14.23
CA PRO A 119 15.61 -7.04 -13.03
C PRO A 119 15.01 -6.04 -12.03
N GLU A 120 15.61 -4.86 -11.91
CA GLU A 120 15.10 -3.79 -11.04
C GLU A 120 13.70 -3.31 -11.47
N GLN A 121 13.49 -3.09 -12.77
CA GLN A 121 12.20 -2.65 -13.30
C GLN A 121 11.12 -3.72 -13.15
N LEU A 122 11.49 -5.00 -13.29
CA LEU A 122 10.58 -6.10 -13.00
C LEU A 122 10.19 -6.12 -11.53
N ARG A 123 11.14 -5.93 -10.59
CA ARG A 123 10.83 -5.86 -9.15
C ARG A 123 9.87 -4.72 -8.82
N GLN A 124 10.06 -3.55 -9.40
CA GLN A 124 9.13 -2.41 -9.24
C GLN A 124 7.72 -2.75 -9.74
N ALA A 125 7.64 -3.47 -10.87
CA ALA A 125 6.37 -3.91 -11.41
C ALA A 125 5.67 -4.95 -10.53
N GLU A 126 6.42 -5.92 -10.00
CA GLU A 126 5.93 -6.91 -9.06
C GLU A 126 5.46 -6.27 -7.75
N GLU A 127 6.22 -5.30 -7.22
CA GLU A 127 5.86 -4.52 -6.03
C GLU A 127 4.50 -3.83 -6.20
N TYR A 128 4.27 -3.17 -7.34
CA TYR A 128 2.97 -2.53 -7.63
C TYR A 128 1.83 -3.55 -7.61
N VAL A 129 1.99 -4.67 -8.32
CA VAL A 129 0.94 -5.70 -8.41
C VAL A 129 0.68 -6.37 -7.06
N ASN A 130 1.72 -6.62 -6.27
CA ASN A 130 1.59 -7.17 -4.94
C ASN A 130 0.81 -6.22 -4.02
N ALA A 131 1.19 -4.94 -3.97
CA ALA A 131 0.46 -3.94 -3.19
C ALA A 131 -1.00 -3.79 -3.65
N ALA A 132 -1.28 -3.88 -4.95
CA ALA A 132 -2.64 -3.84 -5.49
C ALA A 132 -3.47 -5.05 -5.05
N ASN A 133 -2.86 -6.24 -5.04
CA ASN A 133 -3.50 -7.46 -4.57
C ASN A 133 -3.70 -7.45 -3.05
N ASP A 134 -2.74 -6.94 -2.28
CA ASP A 134 -2.91 -6.77 -0.84
C ASP A 134 -4.07 -5.82 -0.52
N ALA A 135 -4.14 -4.68 -1.22
CA ALA A 135 -5.26 -3.74 -1.09
C ALA A 135 -6.61 -4.39 -1.45
N TYR A 136 -6.64 -5.29 -2.44
CA TYR A 136 -7.83 -6.10 -2.73
C TYR A 136 -8.22 -6.99 -1.54
N TYR A 137 -7.29 -7.79 -1.02
CA TYR A 137 -7.58 -8.74 0.06
C TYR A 137 -7.89 -8.06 1.40
N ASN A 138 -7.38 -6.84 1.60
CA ASN A 138 -7.67 -6.02 2.77
C ASN A 138 -8.97 -5.19 2.65
N ASN A 139 -9.67 -5.26 1.51
CA ASN A 139 -10.86 -4.44 1.21
C ASN A 139 -10.56 -2.92 1.22
N GLU A 140 -9.38 -2.54 0.73
CA GLU A 140 -8.91 -1.15 0.64
C GLU A 140 -9.08 -0.55 -0.75
N LEU A 141 -9.57 -1.33 -1.71
CA LEU A 141 -10.01 -0.83 -3.01
C LEU A 141 -11.30 -0.02 -2.88
N SER A 142 -11.53 0.87 -3.85
CA SER A 142 -12.77 1.60 -3.95
C SER A 142 -13.97 0.64 -4.07
N PRO A 143 -15.03 0.83 -3.27
CA PRO A 143 -16.22 -0.03 -3.33
C PRO A 143 -16.98 0.08 -4.65
N THR A 144 -16.79 1.18 -5.38
CA THR A 144 -17.38 1.42 -6.70
C THR A 144 -16.52 0.87 -7.83
N GLY A 145 -15.32 0.35 -7.56
CA GLY A 145 -14.34 -0.04 -8.58
C GLY A 145 -13.47 1.14 -9.00
N ARG A 146 -12.86 1.06 -10.19
CA ARG A 146 -11.95 2.09 -10.69
C ARG A 146 -12.60 3.47 -10.69
N VAL A 147 -11.97 4.45 -10.06
CA VAL A 147 -12.43 5.83 -10.01
C VAL A 147 -11.69 6.70 -11.02
N ALA A 148 -12.38 7.69 -11.59
CA ALA A 148 -11.76 8.70 -12.42
C ALA A 148 -11.30 9.89 -11.56
N THR A 149 -10.03 9.90 -11.13
CA THR A 149 -9.48 10.97 -10.26
C THR A 149 -9.68 12.37 -10.86
N THR A 150 -9.54 12.53 -12.18
CA THR A 150 -9.70 13.83 -12.87
C THR A 150 -11.14 14.35 -12.89
N LYS A 151 -12.13 13.54 -12.48
CA LYS A 151 -13.53 13.98 -12.34
C LYS A 151 -13.86 14.39 -10.90
N ASP A 152 -12.91 14.23 -9.98
CA ASP A 152 -13.01 14.60 -8.58
C ASP A 152 -11.84 15.54 -8.23
N PRO A 153 -12.05 16.88 -8.36
CA PRO A 153 -11.00 17.85 -8.09
C PRO A 153 -10.45 17.82 -6.66
N ASP A 154 -11.24 17.38 -5.68
CA ASP A 154 -10.76 17.24 -4.29
C ASP A 154 -9.79 16.05 -4.18
N LEU A 155 -10.15 14.91 -4.76
CA LEU A 155 -9.29 13.73 -4.78
C LEU A 155 -8.00 13.98 -5.55
N GLU A 156 -8.08 14.65 -6.70
CA GLU A 156 -6.91 15.05 -7.50
C GLU A 156 -5.98 15.96 -6.69
N TYR A 157 -6.52 17.02 -6.09
CA TYR A 157 -5.75 17.93 -5.25
C TYR A 157 -5.09 17.21 -4.06
N ARG A 158 -5.84 16.37 -3.34
CA ARG A 158 -5.33 15.65 -2.17
C ARG A 158 -4.27 14.62 -2.55
N LYS A 159 -4.42 13.95 -3.69
CA LYS A 159 -3.41 13.02 -4.23
C LYS A 159 -2.10 13.77 -4.52
N GLU A 160 -2.18 14.93 -5.16
CA GLU A 160 -0.99 15.75 -5.45
C GLU A 160 -0.31 16.23 -4.17
N GLN A 161 -1.10 16.68 -3.18
CA GLN A 161 -0.58 17.09 -1.88
C GLN A 161 0.10 15.93 -1.12
N ALA A 162 -0.48 14.74 -1.15
CA ALA A 162 0.10 13.55 -0.51
C ALA A 162 1.43 13.15 -1.19
N ALA A 163 1.46 13.15 -2.52
CA ALA A 163 2.69 12.87 -3.28
C ALA A 163 3.78 13.93 -3.05
N GLU A 164 3.39 15.20 -2.90
CA GLU A 164 4.33 16.28 -2.60
C GLU A 164 4.87 16.21 -1.16
N ALA A 165 4.00 15.90 -0.20
CA ALA A 165 4.42 15.64 1.18
C ALA A 165 5.42 14.48 1.25
N GLU A 166 5.16 13.41 0.51
CA GLU A 166 6.06 12.26 0.42
C GLU A 166 7.43 12.63 -0.18
N ARG A 167 7.46 13.37 -1.30
CA ARG A 167 8.73 13.80 -1.91
C ARG A 167 9.57 14.66 -0.99
N ASN A 168 8.94 15.41 -0.10
CA ASN A 168 9.60 16.32 0.84
C ASN A 168 9.90 15.67 2.20
N ASN A 169 9.58 14.38 2.40
CA ASN A 169 9.83 13.69 3.66
C ASN A 169 11.35 13.46 3.88
N PRO A 170 11.96 14.00 4.97
CA PRO A 170 13.42 13.96 5.17
C PRO A 170 13.98 12.65 5.75
N GLU A 171 13.14 11.67 6.13
CA GLU A 171 13.60 10.48 6.89
C GLU A 171 14.50 9.48 6.12
N ASP A 172 14.63 9.60 4.80
CA ASP A 172 15.35 8.59 3.98
C ASP A 172 16.80 8.96 3.58
N GLY A 173 17.35 10.08 4.10
CA GLY A 173 18.79 10.40 3.99
C GLY A 173 19.34 10.72 2.59
N GLN A 174 18.55 10.60 1.51
CA GLN A 174 18.96 10.94 0.13
C GLN A 174 18.09 12.02 -0.54
N GLY A 175 17.03 12.49 0.12
CA GLY A 175 15.84 12.97 -0.57
C GLY A 175 15.19 11.74 -1.26
N PRO A 176 13.95 11.37 -0.93
CA PRO A 176 13.59 9.94 -0.85
C PRO A 176 13.66 9.18 -2.19
N TYR A 177 13.71 9.89 -3.33
CA TYR A 177 13.58 9.28 -4.65
C TYR A 177 14.78 9.44 -5.59
N GLY A 178 15.68 10.41 -5.43
CA GLY A 178 16.83 10.57 -6.35
C GLY A 178 16.42 10.70 -7.82
N ASP A 179 16.89 9.79 -8.69
CA ASP A 179 16.51 9.66 -10.11
C ASP A 179 15.16 8.96 -10.34
N LYS A 180 14.58 8.40 -9.27
CA LYS A 180 13.29 7.70 -9.25
C LYS A 180 12.17 8.64 -8.82
N VAL A 181 10.95 8.12 -8.73
CA VAL A 181 9.75 8.87 -8.32
C VAL A 181 8.98 8.13 -7.25
N ALA A 182 8.24 8.90 -6.43
CA ALA A 182 7.24 8.39 -5.52
C ALA A 182 6.11 7.73 -6.31
N ALA A 183 6.05 6.40 -6.24
CA ALA A 183 5.03 5.58 -6.86
C ALA A 183 3.90 5.32 -5.86
N HIS A 184 2.67 5.44 -6.32
CA HIS A 184 1.48 5.24 -5.49
C HIS A 184 1.06 3.76 -5.56
N LEU A 185 1.13 3.03 -4.44
CA LEU A 185 0.94 1.57 -4.42
C LEU A 185 -0.36 1.14 -3.68
N PRO A 186 -1.37 0.62 -4.38
CA PRO A 186 -1.66 0.85 -5.80
C PRO A 186 -2.11 2.30 -6.05
N ASP A 187 -2.23 2.67 -7.32
CA ASP A 187 -2.61 4.03 -7.72
C ASP A 187 -4.02 4.41 -7.19
N THR A 188 -4.22 5.70 -6.88
CA THR A 188 -5.45 6.30 -6.35
C THR A 188 -6.70 5.93 -7.16
N THR A 189 -6.54 5.67 -8.46
CA THR A 189 -7.61 5.20 -9.36
C THR A 189 -8.27 3.90 -8.88
N TRP A 190 -7.55 3.06 -8.12
CA TRP A 190 -8.07 1.78 -7.62
C TRP A 190 -8.62 1.87 -6.20
N THR A 191 -8.06 2.74 -5.36
CA THR A 191 -8.44 2.87 -3.94
C THR A 191 -9.45 3.98 -3.70
N GLY A 192 -9.45 5.03 -4.54
CA GLY A 192 -10.13 6.29 -4.26
C GLY A 192 -9.52 7.07 -3.09
N ASN A 193 -8.32 6.68 -2.64
CA ASN A 193 -7.64 7.29 -1.49
C ASN A 193 -6.36 8.01 -1.92
N PRO A 194 -6.14 9.26 -1.48
CA PRO A 194 -4.96 10.05 -1.84
C PRO A 194 -3.67 9.51 -1.19
N ASP A 195 -3.79 8.81 -0.06
CA ASP A 195 -2.69 8.07 0.54
C ASP A 195 -2.77 6.59 0.08
N PRO A 196 -1.69 6.03 -0.49
CA PRO A 196 -1.68 4.64 -0.95
C PRO A 196 -1.79 3.65 0.20
N ALA A 197 -2.66 2.65 0.06
CA ALA A 197 -2.85 1.60 1.07
C ALA A 197 -1.59 0.75 1.29
N GLY A 198 -0.84 0.46 0.22
CA GLY A 198 0.44 -0.23 0.26
C GLY A 198 1.65 0.69 0.49
N GLY A 199 1.43 1.99 0.73
CA GLY A 199 2.48 2.99 0.91
C GLY A 199 3.10 3.48 -0.40
N TRP A 200 4.21 4.19 -0.27
CA TRP A 200 4.93 4.80 -1.39
C TRP A 200 6.09 3.91 -1.84
N GLY A 201 6.17 3.65 -3.14
CA GLY A 201 7.26 2.90 -3.77
C GLY A 201 8.28 3.82 -4.43
N ARG A 202 9.51 3.34 -4.60
CA ARG A 202 10.59 4.09 -5.28
C ARG A 202 10.80 3.55 -6.70
N HIS A 203 10.06 4.05 -7.68
CA HIS A 203 10.05 3.48 -9.04
C HIS A 203 10.71 4.37 -10.08
N ASP A 204 11.18 3.77 -11.17
CA ASP A 204 11.50 4.50 -12.38
C ASP A 204 10.26 5.25 -12.88
N SER A 205 10.43 6.48 -13.36
CA SER A 205 9.32 7.29 -13.88
C SER A 205 8.56 6.61 -15.02
N SER A 206 9.27 5.84 -15.86
CA SER A 206 8.70 5.06 -16.96
C SER A 206 7.83 3.89 -16.48
N ILE A 207 8.21 3.23 -15.39
CA ILE A 207 7.48 2.11 -14.80
C ILE A 207 6.23 2.65 -14.09
N ASN A 208 6.38 3.65 -13.22
CA ASN A 208 5.24 4.28 -12.53
C ASN A 208 4.20 4.84 -13.52
N GLY A 209 4.65 5.56 -14.57
CA GLY A 209 3.76 6.09 -15.61
C GLY A 209 3.03 5.01 -16.42
N THR A 210 3.62 3.81 -16.53
CA THR A 210 3.03 2.68 -17.25
C THR A 210 1.81 2.11 -16.52
N PHE A 211 1.81 2.07 -15.18
CA PHE A 211 0.67 1.64 -14.38
C PHE A 211 -0.49 2.65 -14.41
N GLY A 212 -0.17 3.94 -14.22
CA GLY A 212 -1.18 5.00 -14.27
C GLY A 212 -1.88 5.08 -15.64
N SER A 213 -1.11 5.02 -16.73
CA SER A 213 -1.66 5.07 -18.09
C SER A 213 -2.51 3.84 -18.43
N GLN A 214 -2.08 2.64 -18.02
CA GLN A 214 -2.83 1.40 -18.31
C GLN A 214 -4.07 1.24 -17.44
N SER A 215 -4.13 1.85 -16.26
CA SER A 215 -5.35 1.87 -15.45
C SER A 215 -6.52 2.51 -16.21
N GLY A 216 -6.25 3.47 -17.10
CA GLY A 216 -7.25 4.08 -17.98
C GLY A 216 -7.80 3.17 -19.09
N LEU A 217 -7.24 1.97 -19.29
CA LEU A 217 -7.78 0.96 -20.21
C LEU A 217 -9.00 0.24 -19.63
N TYR A 218 -9.18 0.31 -18.32
CA TYR A 218 -10.33 -0.24 -17.63
C TYR A 218 -11.41 0.85 -17.51
N PRO A 219 -12.68 0.53 -17.81
CA PRO A 219 -13.75 1.51 -17.66
C PRO A 219 -13.88 1.98 -16.21
N GLU A 220 -14.46 3.16 -16.03
CA GLU A 220 -14.86 3.61 -14.69
C GLU A 220 -15.84 2.61 -14.08
N GLY A 221 -15.68 2.32 -12.79
CA GLY A 221 -16.43 1.31 -12.08
C GLY A 221 -15.93 -0.13 -12.22
N TRP A 222 -14.84 -0.37 -12.98
CA TRP A 222 -14.26 -1.70 -13.12
C TRP A 222 -13.81 -2.24 -11.76
N LYS A 223 -14.30 -3.42 -11.36
CA LYS A 223 -13.96 -4.08 -10.10
C LYS A 223 -12.95 -5.20 -10.33
N PRO A 224 -11.68 -5.01 -9.93
CA PRO A 224 -10.70 -6.10 -9.97
C PRO A 224 -11.25 -7.35 -9.28
N LYS A 225 -11.12 -8.50 -9.94
CA LYS A 225 -11.48 -9.82 -9.37
C LYS A 225 -10.53 -10.89 -9.88
N PRO A 226 -10.29 -11.96 -9.09
CA PRO A 226 -9.56 -13.12 -9.57
C PRO A 226 -10.18 -13.70 -10.84
N GLY A 227 -9.33 -14.18 -11.74
CA GLY A 227 -9.77 -14.90 -12.93
C GLY A 227 -9.91 -16.40 -12.68
N PRO A 228 -9.82 -17.23 -13.73
CA PRO A 228 -9.65 -18.67 -13.59
C PRO A 228 -8.43 -19.04 -12.74
N VAL A 229 -8.35 -20.31 -12.33
CA VAL A 229 -7.31 -20.85 -11.42
C VAL A 229 -5.93 -20.25 -11.68
N GLY A 230 -5.37 -19.61 -10.67
CA GLY A 230 -4.03 -19.00 -10.70
C GLY A 230 -3.96 -17.53 -11.12
N VAL A 231 -5.08 -16.92 -11.56
CA VAL A 231 -5.13 -15.49 -11.93
C VAL A 231 -5.62 -14.65 -10.75
N GLN A 232 -4.77 -13.73 -10.29
CA GLN A 232 -5.06 -12.80 -9.20
C GLN A 232 -5.95 -11.63 -9.69
N PRO A 233 -6.46 -10.77 -8.79
CA PRO A 233 -7.15 -9.54 -9.17
C PRO A 233 -6.30 -8.60 -10.04
N PHE A 234 -5.01 -8.46 -9.72
CA PHE A 234 -4.03 -7.70 -10.48
C PHE A 234 -2.87 -8.60 -10.89
N ASN A 235 -2.40 -8.45 -12.13
CA ASN A 235 -1.42 -9.34 -12.73
C ASN A 235 -0.48 -8.56 -13.65
N LEU A 236 0.78 -9.02 -13.72
CA LEU A 236 1.69 -8.65 -14.79
C LEU A 236 1.44 -9.54 -16.01
N HIS A 237 1.40 -8.93 -17.20
CA HIS A 237 1.38 -9.68 -18.44
C HIS A 237 2.68 -10.51 -18.58
N PRO A 238 2.64 -11.75 -19.14
CA PRO A 238 3.84 -12.57 -19.33
C PRO A 238 5.00 -11.88 -20.09
N ASP A 239 4.68 -10.86 -20.88
CA ASP A 239 5.65 -10.01 -21.60
C ASP A 239 6.69 -9.36 -20.69
N TRP A 240 6.39 -9.11 -19.41
CA TRP A 240 7.37 -8.58 -18.46
C TRP A 240 8.57 -9.53 -18.31
N TYR A 241 8.29 -10.84 -18.26
CA TYR A 241 9.32 -11.87 -18.08
C TYR A 241 10.01 -12.22 -19.40
N SER A 242 9.28 -12.20 -20.53
CA SER A 242 9.89 -12.48 -21.84
C SER A 242 10.85 -11.38 -22.30
N ARG A 243 10.67 -10.15 -21.81
CA ARG A 243 11.55 -9.00 -22.06
C ARG A 243 12.64 -8.83 -21.00
N LEU A 244 12.70 -9.68 -19.98
CA LEU A 244 13.70 -9.58 -18.94
C LEU A 244 15.11 -9.79 -19.53
N ASP A 245 15.96 -8.80 -19.38
CA ASP A 245 17.39 -8.93 -19.67
C ASP A 245 18.15 -8.89 -18.34
N PRO A 246 18.65 -10.03 -17.84
CA PRO A 246 19.34 -10.10 -16.54
C PRO A 246 20.72 -9.43 -16.55
N THR A 247 21.18 -8.95 -17.70
CA THR A 247 22.48 -8.29 -17.86
C THR A 247 22.41 -6.76 -17.75
N LEU A 248 21.19 -6.20 -17.65
CA LEU A 248 20.93 -4.77 -17.45
C LEU A 248 20.93 -4.35 -15.99
#